data_AF-A0A370AG89-F1
#
_entry.id   AF-A0A370AG89-F1
#
_cell.length_a   1.000
_cell.length_b   1.000
_cell.length_c   1.000
_cell.angle_alpha   90.00
_cell.angle_beta   90.00
_cell.angle_gamma   90.00
#
_symmetry.space_group_name_H-M   'P 1'
#
loop_
_entity.id
_entity.type
_entity.pdbx_description
1 polymer ?
#
loop_
_entity_poly.entity_id
_entity_poly.type
_entity_poly.pdbx_seq_one_letter_code
_entity_poly.pdbx_strand_id
1 'polypeptide(L)'
;MFTCKKHIGSSAFERCSFSGTLSLSPNVTIIRSSVFSGCKFVDLLTIPEGITDIYSSAFSGTKISSLSLPSTLSSLSSYAFANSTNLNHVVSIANQAASIKSNSFKNCNPVLKLTYPSGTDYSSWASNFPGGMTGF
;
A
#
# COMPACT_ATOMS: atom_id res chain seq x y z
N MET A 1 -10.20 11.85 -12.58
CA MET A 1 -9.19 10.88 -13.08
C MET A 1 -7.86 11.62 -13.21
N PHE A 2 -6.83 11.22 -12.48
CA PHE A 2 -5.52 11.90 -12.47
C PHE A 2 -4.54 11.13 -13.35
N THR A 3 -4.30 11.56 -14.59
CA THR A 3 -3.37 10.90 -15.51
C THR A 3 -1.99 11.57 -15.48
N CYS A 4 -1.00 10.91 -14.88
CA CYS A 4 0.40 11.35 -14.91
C CYS A 4 1.21 10.58 -15.96
N LYS A 5 1.91 11.28 -16.85
CA LYS A 5 2.77 10.68 -17.89
C LYS A 5 4.16 10.35 -17.31
N LYS A 6 4.46 9.06 -17.24
CA LYS A 6 5.79 8.43 -17.06
C LYS A 6 6.47 8.56 -15.70
N HIS A 7 6.43 9.70 -15.02
CA HIS A 7 7.10 9.85 -13.72
C HIS A 7 6.31 10.76 -12.77
N ILE A 8 5.92 10.20 -11.62
CA ILE A 8 5.45 11.00 -10.50
C ILE A 8 6.67 11.30 -9.62
N GLY A 9 6.98 12.59 -9.44
CA GLY A 9 8.06 13.04 -8.57
C GLY A 9 7.74 12.80 -7.09
N SER A 10 8.76 12.74 -6.23
CA SER A 10 8.55 12.63 -4.77
C SER A 10 7.65 13.76 -4.27
N SER A 11 6.74 13.46 -3.35
CA SER A 11 5.74 14.41 -2.82
C SER A 11 4.84 15.11 -3.86
N ALA A 12 4.79 14.66 -5.13
CA ALA A 12 4.05 15.36 -6.19
C ALA A 12 2.55 15.57 -5.91
N PHE A 13 1.96 14.72 -5.06
CA PHE A 13 0.57 14.82 -4.64
C PHE A 13 0.44 14.84 -3.12
N GLU A 14 1.47 15.26 -2.39
CA GLU A 14 1.41 15.34 -0.93
C GLU A 14 0.22 16.21 -0.48
N ARG A 15 -0.56 15.72 0.50
CA ARG A 15 -1.74 16.37 1.09
C ARG A 15 -2.88 16.67 0.12
N CYS A 16 -2.90 16.08 -1.07
CA CYS A 16 -4.02 16.21 -1.99
C CYS A 16 -5.30 15.57 -1.44
N SER A 17 -6.45 16.19 -1.71
CA SER A 17 -7.76 15.70 -1.29
C SER A 17 -8.40 14.86 -2.39
N PHE A 18 -7.85 13.67 -2.65
CA PHE A 18 -8.41 12.72 -3.61
C PHE A 18 -9.64 12.01 -3.04
N SER A 19 -10.60 11.72 -3.90
CA SER A 19 -11.73 10.83 -3.64
C SER A 19 -11.88 9.84 -4.81
N GLY A 20 -12.35 8.62 -4.51
CA GLY A 20 -12.47 7.54 -5.49
C GLY A 20 -11.20 6.70 -5.66
N THR A 21 -11.15 5.92 -6.74
CA THR A 21 -10.08 4.95 -7.01
C THR A 21 -8.81 5.60 -7.55
N LEU A 22 -7.66 5.13 -7.06
CA LEU A 22 -6.36 5.51 -7.60
C LEU A 22 -6.16 4.82 -8.97
N SER A 23 -6.14 5.61 -10.04
CA SER A 23 -5.81 5.15 -11.39
C SER A 23 -4.52 5.80 -11.85
N LEU A 24 -3.52 4.98 -12.14
CA LEU A 24 -2.22 5.40 -12.66
C LEU A 24 -2.10 4.97 -14.13
N SER A 25 -1.27 5.67 -14.90
CA SER A 25 -0.97 5.25 -16.27
C SER A 25 -0.29 3.87 -16.26
N PRO A 26 -0.53 3.00 -17.27
CA PRO A 26 0.03 1.65 -17.31
C PRO A 26 1.57 1.62 -17.38
N ASN A 27 2.19 2.75 -17.73
CA ASN A 27 3.65 2.91 -17.76
C ASN A 27 4.27 3.29 -16.40
N VAL A 28 3.46 3.51 -15.36
CA VAL A 28 3.95 3.77 -14.01
C VAL A 28 4.15 2.44 -13.32
N THR A 29 5.40 2.10 -13.01
CA THR A 29 5.78 0.89 -12.28
C THR A 29 6.19 1.18 -10.83
N ILE A 30 6.53 2.44 -10.53
CA ILE A 30 7.09 2.85 -9.24
C ILE A 30 6.30 4.00 -8.65
N ILE A 31 5.96 3.88 -7.36
CA ILE A 31 5.43 4.96 -6.53
C ILE A 31 6.56 5.47 -5.64
N ARG A 32 7.05 6.67 -5.94
CA ARG A 32 8.18 7.30 -5.24
C ARG A 32 7.84 7.72 -3.80
N SER A 33 8.88 8.10 -3.06
CA SER A 33 8.76 8.52 -1.68
C SER A 33 7.78 9.67 -1.50
N SER A 34 6.95 9.59 -0.47
CA SER A 34 5.99 10.62 -0.06
C SER A 34 4.98 11.11 -1.11
N VAL A 35 4.91 10.48 -2.30
CA VAL A 35 4.10 10.95 -3.45
C VAL A 35 2.67 11.29 -3.04
N PHE A 36 2.04 10.46 -2.24
CA PHE A 36 0.68 10.61 -1.75
C PHE A 36 0.60 10.75 -0.22
N SER A 37 1.69 11.20 0.42
CA SER A 37 1.69 11.36 1.88
C SER A 37 0.65 12.40 2.31
N GLY A 38 -0.13 12.09 3.34
CA GLY A 38 -1.20 12.95 3.85
C GLY A 38 -2.39 13.10 2.91
N CYS A 39 -2.46 12.34 1.81
CA CYS A 39 -3.63 12.34 0.94
C CYS A 39 -4.88 11.86 1.68
N LYS A 40 -6.02 12.48 1.38
CA LYS A 40 -7.30 12.14 2.01
C LYS A 40 -8.02 10.97 1.32
N PHE A 41 -7.29 9.95 0.90
CA PHE A 41 -7.91 8.70 0.45
C PHE A 41 -8.77 8.11 1.57
N VAL A 42 -9.93 7.55 1.21
CA VAL A 42 -10.90 6.95 2.12
C VAL A 42 -11.28 5.55 1.64
N ASP A 43 -11.82 4.76 2.55
CA ASP A 43 -12.33 3.41 2.30
C ASP A 43 -11.26 2.47 1.74
N LEU A 44 -11.36 2.10 0.46
CA LEU A 44 -10.48 1.14 -0.19
C LEU A 44 -9.47 1.85 -1.09
N LEU A 45 -8.18 1.59 -0.85
CA LEU A 45 -7.12 1.88 -1.80
C LEU A 45 -6.70 0.61 -2.53
N THR A 46 -6.94 0.56 -3.84
CA THR A 46 -6.39 -0.47 -4.72
C THR A 46 -5.13 0.06 -5.38
N ILE A 47 -4.00 -0.62 -5.14
CA ILE A 47 -2.77 -0.35 -5.89
C ILE A 47 -2.90 -1.05 -7.25
N PRO A 48 -2.77 -0.33 -8.39
CA PRO A 48 -2.95 -0.91 -9.72
C PRO A 48 -1.92 -2.00 -10.04
N GLU A 49 -2.32 -2.99 -10.83
CA GLU A 49 -1.39 -3.95 -11.45
C GLU A 49 -0.33 -3.23 -12.29
N GLY A 50 0.88 -3.79 -12.33
CA GLY A 50 2.06 -3.20 -12.97
C GLY A 50 2.93 -2.38 -12.01
N ILE A 51 2.43 -2.02 -10.83
CA ILE A 51 3.24 -1.42 -9.77
C ILE A 51 4.12 -2.50 -9.13
N THR A 52 5.44 -2.28 -9.15
CA THR A 52 6.47 -3.16 -8.61
C THR A 52 7.02 -2.66 -7.29
N ASP A 53 7.14 -1.34 -7.12
CA ASP A 53 7.82 -0.74 -5.96
C ASP A 53 7.05 0.44 -5.39
N ILE A 54 6.88 0.43 -4.06
CA ILE A 54 6.34 1.55 -3.29
C ILE A 54 7.38 1.99 -2.26
N TYR A 55 7.84 3.22 -2.41
CA TYR A 55 8.91 3.79 -1.61
C TYR A 55 8.43 4.40 -0.29
N SER A 56 9.41 4.82 0.52
CA SER A 56 9.19 5.30 1.89
C SER A 56 8.12 6.39 1.95
N SER A 57 7.21 6.23 2.90
CA SER A 57 6.15 7.20 3.20
C SER A 57 5.20 7.54 2.04
N ALA A 58 5.22 6.78 0.94
CA ALA A 58 4.44 7.06 -0.26
C ALA A 58 2.95 7.33 0.02
N PHE A 59 2.35 6.64 0.98
CA PHE A 59 0.96 6.76 1.43
C PHE A 59 0.88 7.00 2.95
N SER A 60 1.91 7.56 3.57
CA SER A 60 1.89 7.80 5.01
C SER A 60 0.84 8.85 5.39
N GLY A 61 0.05 8.58 6.44
CA GLY A 61 -0.96 9.51 6.95
C GLY A 61 -2.24 9.57 6.13
N THR A 62 -2.54 8.54 5.34
CA THR A 62 -3.80 8.44 4.60
C THR A 62 -4.93 7.94 5.51
N LYS A 63 -6.20 8.11 5.10
CA LYS A 63 -7.38 7.72 5.90
C LYS A 63 -8.06 6.43 5.42
N ILE A 64 -7.37 5.63 4.61
CA ILE A 64 -7.85 4.36 4.06
C ILE A 64 -8.19 3.38 5.19
N SER A 65 -9.23 2.58 5.00
CA SER A 65 -9.61 1.48 5.91
C SER A 65 -9.17 0.12 5.38
N SER A 66 -9.08 -0.03 4.06
CA SER A 66 -8.62 -1.24 3.39
C SER A 66 -7.62 -0.95 2.28
N LEU A 67 -6.71 -1.89 2.05
CA LEU A 67 -5.67 -1.84 1.02
C LEU A 67 -5.65 -3.14 0.21
N SER A 68 -5.63 -3.02 -1.11
CA SER A 68 -5.41 -4.15 -2.02
C SER A 68 -4.06 -4.01 -2.71
N LEU A 69 -3.21 -5.03 -2.56
CA LEU A 69 -1.87 -5.09 -3.17
C LEU A 69 -1.88 -6.01 -4.41
N PRO A 70 -1.30 -5.56 -5.54
CA PRO A 70 -1.33 -6.28 -6.81
C PRO A 70 -0.34 -7.44 -6.83
N SER A 71 -0.55 -8.34 -7.79
CA SER A 71 0.33 -9.50 -8.02
C SER A 71 1.77 -9.11 -8.38
N THR A 72 1.93 -7.96 -9.04
CA THR A 72 3.23 -7.45 -9.51
C THR A 72 4.11 -6.82 -8.43
N LEU A 73 3.57 -6.58 -7.22
CA LEU A 73 4.32 -5.91 -6.17
C LEU A 73 5.54 -6.75 -5.77
N SER A 74 6.71 -6.12 -5.78
CA SER A 74 8.00 -6.73 -5.44
C SER A 74 8.64 -6.10 -4.20
N SER A 75 8.35 -4.82 -3.91
CA SER A 75 8.88 -4.18 -2.70
C SER A 75 7.92 -3.16 -2.07
N LEU A 76 7.89 -3.16 -0.74
CA LEU A 76 7.23 -2.15 0.09
C LEU A 76 8.23 -1.63 1.12
N SER A 77 8.63 -0.38 0.94
CA SER A 77 9.63 0.27 1.79
C SER A 77 9.08 0.62 3.17
N SER A 78 10.00 0.83 4.12
CA SER A 78 9.67 1.29 5.47
C SER A 78 8.76 2.51 5.42
N TYR A 79 7.77 2.54 6.31
CA TYR A 79 6.81 3.62 6.48
C TYR A 79 5.89 3.91 5.29
N ALA A 80 5.88 3.10 4.23
CA ALA A 80 5.06 3.33 3.03
C ALA A 80 3.60 3.69 3.36
N PHE A 81 2.99 3.05 4.36
CA PHE A 81 1.64 3.31 4.85
C PHE A 81 1.60 3.78 6.31
N ALA A 82 2.71 4.25 6.88
CA ALA A 82 2.77 4.62 8.29
C ALA A 82 1.74 5.69 8.67
N ASN A 83 1.23 5.64 9.90
CA ASN A 83 0.22 6.55 10.44
C ASN A 83 -1.13 6.55 9.70
N SER A 84 -1.42 5.52 8.90
CA SER A 84 -2.75 5.30 8.31
C SER A 84 -3.64 4.61 9.35
N THR A 85 -4.07 5.35 10.37
CA THR A 85 -4.66 4.80 11.61
C THR A 85 -5.97 4.03 11.40
N ASN A 86 -6.67 4.29 10.29
CA ASN A 86 -7.92 3.61 9.94
C ASN A 86 -7.68 2.26 9.25
N LEU A 87 -6.48 2.03 8.70
CA LEU A 87 -6.16 0.85 7.92
C LEU A 87 -6.17 -0.37 8.84
N ASN A 88 -7.17 -1.23 8.67
CA ASN A 88 -7.38 -2.42 9.49
C ASN A 88 -7.35 -3.73 8.68
N HIS A 89 -7.33 -3.63 7.35
CA HIS A 89 -7.37 -4.82 6.49
C HIS A 89 -6.54 -4.63 5.23
N VAL A 90 -5.68 -5.62 4.93
CA VAL A 90 -4.94 -5.72 3.68
C VAL A 90 -5.35 -7.01 2.99
N VAL A 91 -5.68 -6.93 1.71
CA VAL A 91 -5.83 -8.09 0.82
C VAL A 91 -4.65 -8.11 -0.12
N SER A 92 -3.93 -9.23 -0.20
CA SER A 92 -2.76 -9.36 -1.06
C SER A 92 -2.81 -10.63 -1.90
N ILE A 93 -2.54 -10.45 -3.20
CA ILE A 93 -2.18 -11.51 -4.14
C ILE A 93 -0.75 -11.32 -4.68
N ALA A 94 0.03 -10.44 -4.04
CA ALA A 94 1.41 -10.14 -4.41
C ALA A 94 2.32 -11.38 -4.39
N ASN A 95 3.47 -11.28 -5.05
CA ASN A 95 4.48 -12.31 -4.94
C ASN A 95 4.88 -12.51 -3.47
N GLN A 96 4.85 -13.76 -2.98
CA GLN A 96 5.26 -14.13 -1.62
C GLN A 96 6.71 -13.74 -1.31
N ALA A 97 7.56 -13.65 -2.35
CA ALA A 97 8.94 -13.18 -2.25
C ALA A 97 9.08 -11.65 -2.15
N ALA A 98 7.98 -10.88 -2.21
CA ALA A 98 8.07 -9.43 -2.16
C ALA A 98 8.62 -8.97 -0.79
N SER A 99 9.53 -8.01 -0.85
CA SER A 99 10.21 -7.50 0.34
C SER A 99 9.35 -6.42 1.02
N ILE A 100 8.66 -6.80 2.09
CA ILE A 100 7.86 -5.89 2.91
C ILE A 100 8.64 -5.53 4.18
N LYS A 101 9.09 -4.29 4.29
CA LYS A 101 9.85 -3.84 5.47
C LYS A 101 8.97 -3.84 6.72
N SER A 102 9.53 -4.21 7.88
CA SER A 102 8.81 -4.38 9.16
C SER A 102 8.08 -3.16 9.70
N ASN A 103 8.41 -1.96 9.21
CA ASN A 103 7.78 -0.69 9.59
C ASN A 103 6.87 -0.11 8.50
N SER A 104 6.54 -0.89 7.46
CA SER A 104 5.72 -0.39 6.34
C SER A 104 4.35 0.11 6.81
N PHE A 105 3.80 -0.51 7.86
CA PHE A 105 2.50 -0.20 8.46
C PHE A 105 2.62 0.35 9.90
N LYS A 106 3.73 1.01 10.23
CA LYS A 106 3.94 1.59 11.58
C LYS A 106 2.77 2.52 11.97
N ASN A 107 2.29 2.42 13.20
CA ASN A 107 1.16 3.22 13.72
C ASN A 107 -0.14 3.10 12.88
N CYS A 108 -0.33 1.99 12.16
CA CYS A 108 -1.65 1.62 11.62
C CYS A 108 -2.52 1.02 12.73
N ASN A 109 -3.72 0.57 12.38
CA ASN A 109 -4.65 0.00 13.35
C ASN A 109 -4.03 -1.23 14.06
N PRO A 110 -4.14 -1.36 15.40
CA PRO A 110 -3.57 -2.49 16.14
C PRO A 110 -4.21 -3.84 15.78
N VAL A 111 -5.40 -3.85 15.16
CA VAL A 111 -6.04 -5.07 14.63
C VAL A 111 -5.81 -5.25 13.13
N LEU A 112 -4.80 -4.62 12.54
CA LEU A 112 -4.47 -4.76 11.11
C LEU A 112 -4.25 -6.22 10.74
N LYS A 113 -5.07 -6.72 9.81
CA LYS A 113 -5.03 -8.10 9.32
C LYS A 113 -4.61 -8.19 7.87
N LEU A 114 -4.00 -9.32 7.52
CA LEU A 114 -3.75 -9.70 6.12
C LEU A 114 -4.69 -10.85 5.72
N THR A 115 -5.26 -10.75 4.54
CA THR A 115 -6.01 -11.83 3.87
C THR A 115 -5.36 -12.16 2.52
N TYR A 116 -5.17 -13.45 2.25
CA TYR A 116 -4.38 -13.95 1.11
C TYR A 116 -4.89 -15.32 0.62
N PRO A 117 -4.58 -15.74 -0.62
CA PRO A 117 -5.02 -17.04 -1.13
C PRO A 117 -4.52 -18.21 -0.28
N SER A 118 -5.40 -19.16 0.05
CA SER A 118 -5.01 -20.38 0.76
C SER A 118 -3.91 -21.17 0.02
N GLY A 119 -2.96 -21.75 0.77
CA GLY A 119 -1.82 -22.47 0.19
C GLY A 119 -0.62 -21.58 -0.19
N THR A 120 -0.64 -20.30 0.17
CA THR A 120 0.52 -19.40 0.05
C THR A 120 1.16 -19.12 1.42
N ASP A 121 2.46 -18.83 1.42
CA ASP A 121 3.25 -18.50 2.60
C ASP A 121 3.62 -17.01 2.62
N TYR A 122 2.94 -16.26 3.49
CA TYR A 122 3.22 -14.86 3.79
C TYR A 122 3.85 -14.68 5.19
N SER A 123 4.36 -15.74 5.82
CA SER A 123 4.85 -15.73 7.21
C SER A 123 5.93 -14.67 7.45
N SER A 124 6.76 -14.38 6.44
CA SER A 124 7.78 -13.34 6.49
C SER A 124 7.21 -11.93 6.71
N TRP A 125 5.92 -11.71 6.47
CA TRP A 125 5.27 -10.42 6.66
C TRP A 125 4.55 -10.30 8.01
N ALA A 126 4.46 -11.38 8.79
CA ALA A 126 3.63 -11.46 9.99
C ALA A 126 3.87 -10.33 11.00
N SER A 127 5.11 -9.83 11.11
CA SER A 127 5.44 -8.71 12.01
C SER A 127 4.67 -7.42 11.70
N ASN A 128 4.16 -7.26 10.48
CA ASN A 128 3.36 -6.11 10.06
C ASN A 128 1.87 -6.25 10.38
N PHE A 129 1.39 -7.44 10.74
CA PHE A 129 -0.04 -7.77 10.84
C PHE A 129 -0.43 -8.28 12.23
N PRO A 130 -0.44 -7.40 13.25
CA PRO A 130 -0.75 -7.77 14.64
C PRO A 130 -2.17 -8.31 14.83
N GLY A 131 -3.11 -7.98 13.95
CA GLY A 131 -4.47 -8.52 13.96
C GLY A 131 -4.60 -9.93 13.37
N GLY A 132 -3.51 -10.51 12.88
CA GLY A 132 -3.45 -11.85 12.33
C GLY A 132 -3.52 -11.93 10.81
N MET A 133 -3.44 -13.16 10.33
CA MET A 133 -3.25 -13.54 8.94
C MET A 133 -4.23 -14.68 8.62
N THR A 134 -5.07 -14.53 7.59
CA THR A 134 -6.09 -15.53 7.24
C THR A 134 -6.12 -15.84 5.74
N GLY A 135 -6.15 -17.14 5.41
CA GLY A 135 -6.39 -17.62 4.04
C GLY A 135 -7.86 -17.48 3.63
N PHE A 136 -8.12 -17.29 2.32
CA PHE A 136 -9.45 -17.43 1.70
C PHE A 136 -9.43 -18.46 0.57
#